data_AF-A0A843EYF3-F1
#
_entry.id   AF-A0A843EYF3-F1
#
_cell.length_a   1.000
_cell.length_b   1.000
_cell.length_c   1.000
_cell.angle_alpha   90.00
_cell.angle_beta   90.00
_cell.angle_gamma   90.00
#
_symmetry.space_group_name_H-M   'P 1'
#
loop_
_entity.id
_entity.type
_entity.pdbx_description
1 polymer ?
#
loop_
_entity_poly.entity_id
_entity_poly.type
_entity_poly.pdbx_seq_one_letter_code
_entity_poly.pdbx_strand_id
1 'polypeptide(L)'
;GAFSTGMGATDLAMVYATGKTWFMVPESFKIEVEGKLNPGITSKDLILNIIGEIGIAGVTYKTAEFCGDTIDNLDVESRMTMTNMAIEMGAKNGIMEPNQSTIEYVCERTGKTKDQLNILKSDEDSVYEKEFLFNVDDMEAQIACPNDVDNVKPLSQVAGTHIDQGFIGSCTNGRLSDLAQAAAVLEGKQVHDDVRLIIIPASKEIYQKAMDLGYIKTFLDAGAMVSNPGCGPCLGGHMGVLSEGETSISSTNRNFKGRMGDPNSSVYLANAGVVAASAIRGFIENPDNL
;
A
#
# COMPACT_ATOMS: atom_id res chain seq x y z
N GLY A 1 -9.83 -12.76 4.86
CA GLY A 1 -9.39 -13.55 6.02
C GLY A 1 -8.82 -14.89 5.62
N ALA A 2 -7.58 -14.92 5.14
CA ALA A 2 -6.84 -16.17 4.96
C ALA A 2 -5.45 -15.97 5.57
N PHE A 3 -4.97 -16.97 6.32
CA PHE A 3 -3.60 -16.94 6.82
C PHE A 3 -2.62 -17.05 5.65
N SER A 4 -1.83 -15.99 5.42
CA SER A 4 -0.89 -15.88 4.32
C SER A 4 0.44 -15.37 4.86
N THR A 5 1.55 -16.07 4.57
CA THR A 5 2.87 -15.68 5.09
C THR A 5 3.96 -15.93 4.06
N GLY A 6 5.00 -15.10 4.13
CA GLY A 6 6.22 -15.31 3.33
C GLY A 6 7.00 -16.51 3.84
N MET A 7 7.58 -17.27 2.90
CA MET A 7 8.41 -18.44 3.20
C MET A 7 9.68 -18.41 2.36
N GLY A 8 10.76 -18.97 2.92
CA GLY A 8 12.03 -19.10 2.20
C GLY A 8 11.95 -20.17 1.10
N ALA A 9 12.95 -20.20 0.22
CA ALA A 9 13.02 -21.16 -0.88
C ALA A 9 12.97 -22.62 -0.39
N THR A 10 13.63 -22.94 0.73
CA THR A 10 13.66 -24.29 1.31
C THR A 10 12.27 -24.73 1.82
N ASP A 11 11.56 -23.86 2.51
CA ASP A 11 10.21 -24.15 3.01
C ASP A 11 9.24 -24.36 1.83
N LEU A 12 9.36 -23.53 0.78
CA LEU A 12 8.56 -23.70 -0.43
C LEU A 12 8.87 -25.02 -1.16
N ALA A 13 10.14 -25.45 -1.19
CA ALA A 13 10.50 -26.76 -1.74
C ALA A 13 9.83 -27.91 -0.96
N MET A 14 9.74 -27.80 0.36
CA MET A 14 9.03 -28.78 1.19
C MET A 14 7.52 -28.78 0.93
N VAL A 15 6.92 -27.60 0.77
CA VAL A 15 5.51 -27.49 0.37
C VAL A 15 5.27 -28.13 -1.00
N TYR A 16 6.15 -27.91 -1.97
CA TYR A 16 6.03 -28.53 -3.29
C TYR A 16 6.20 -30.04 -3.23
N ALA A 17 7.10 -30.55 -2.40
CA ALA A 17 7.33 -31.98 -2.25
C ALA A 17 6.21 -32.72 -1.50
N THR A 18 5.57 -32.06 -0.53
CA THR A 18 4.70 -32.74 0.45
C THR A 18 3.26 -32.21 0.51
N GLY A 19 3.00 -31.04 -0.08
CA GLY A 19 1.74 -30.29 0.08
C GLY A 19 1.52 -29.73 1.49
N LYS A 20 2.54 -29.76 2.36
CA LYS A 20 2.44 -29.39 3.78
C LYS A 20 3.67 -28.61 4.24
N THR A 21 3.52 -27.89 5.35
CA THR A 21 4.62 -27.23 6.06
C THR A 21 4.31 -27.17 7.55
N TRP A 22 5.31 -26.78 8.34
CA TRP A 22 5.19 -26.60 9.78
C TRP A 22 4.94 -25.13 10.10
N PHE A 23 3.96 -24.87 10.98
CA PHE A 23 3.72 -23.54 11.53
C PHE A 23 3.74 -23.61 13.04
N MET A 24 4.44 -22.66 13.65
CA MET A 24 4.16 -22.24 15.01
C MET A 24 2.96 -21.30 14.94
N VAL A 25 1.89 -21.62 15.67
CA VAL A 25 0.69 -20.77 15.70
C VAL A 25 1.08 -19.45 16.37
N PRO A 26 0.98 -18.29 15.67
CA PRO A 26 1.29 -17.00 16.27
C PRO A 26 0.17 -16.57 17.22
N GLU A 27 0.55 -15.90 18.30
CA GLU A 27 -0.40 -15.09 19.08
C GLU A 27 -0.89 -13.90 18.22
N SER A 28 -2.03 -13.32 18.58
CA SER A 28 -2.69 -12.28 17.79
C SER A 28 -2.73 -10.95 18.53
N PHE A 29 -2.43 -9.87 17.80
CA PHE A 29 -2.67 -8.50 18.23
C PHE A 29 -3.90 -7.97 17.50
N LYS A 30 -4.85 -7.41 18.26
CA LYS A 30 -6.04 -6.75 17.72
C LYS A 30 -5.69 -5.30 17.39
N ILE A 31 -5.96 -4.87 16.16
CA ILE A 31 -5.80 -3.49 15.70
C ILE A 31 -7.18 -3.00 15.29
N GLU A 32 -7.86 -2.35 16.22
CA GLU A 32 -9.20 -1.81 16.05
C GLU A 32 -9.14 -0.37 15.55
N VAL A 33 -9.85 -0.09 14.47
CA VAL A 33 -9.88 1.24 13.83
C VAL A 33 -11.31 1.76 13.79
N GLU A 34 -11.49 2.94 14.36
CA GLU A 34 -12.75 3.67 14.43
C GLU A 34 -12.63 5.03 13.74
N GLY A 35 -13.77 5.60 13.34
CA GLY A 35 -13.85 6.90 12.68
C GLY A 35 -14.05 6.80 11.17
N LYS A 36 -14.06 7.96 10.50
CA LYS A 36 -14.28 8.06 9.05
C LYS A 36 -13.09 8.72 8.37
N LEU A 37 -12.58 8.05 7.34
CA LEU A 37 -11.52 8.63 6.50
C LEU A 37 -12.05 9.86 5.76
N ASN A 38 -11.34 10.98 5.91
CA ASN A 38 -11.62 12.21 5.19
C ASN A 38 -11.38 12.05 3.68
N PRO A 39 -12.02 12.87 2.82
CA PRO A 39 -11.71 12.90 1.40
C PRO A 39 -10.21 13.03 1.14
N GLY A 40 -9.68 12.25 0.19
CA GLY A 40 -8.24 12.23 -0.13
C GLY A 40 -7.39 11.31 0.76
N ILE A 41 -7.90 10.90 1.93
CA ILE A 41 -7.25 9.94 2.82
C ILE A 41 -7.60 8.51 2.40
N THR A 42 -6.59 7.64 2.38
CA THR A 42 -6.70 6.28 1.87
C THR A 42 -6.26 5.24 2.90
N SER A 43 -6.47 3.97 2.57
CA SER A 43 -5.92 2.84 3.34
C SER A 43 -4.40 2.84 3.43
N LYS A 44 -3.70 3.49 2.49
CA LYS A 44 -2.25 3.69 2.56
C LYS A 44 -1.88 4.62 3.71
N ASP A 45 -2.61 5.72 3.88
CA ASP A 45 -2.39 6.66 4.98
C ASP A 45 -2.70 5.98 6.32
N LEU A 46 -3.80 5.23 6.38
CA LEU A 46 -4.19 4.46 7.56
C LEU A 46 -3.10 3.46 7.99
N ILE A 47 -2.60 2.62 7.07
CA ILE A 47 -1.58 1.64 7.46
C ILE A 47 -0.24 2.30 7.79
N LEU A 48 0.11 3.43 7.17
CA LEU A 48 1.28 4.21 7.57
C LEU A 48 1.12 4.78 8.97
N ASN A 49 -0.04 5.37 9.32
CA ASN A 49 -0.29 5.84 10.68
C ASN A 49 -0.11 4.72 11.72
N ILE A 50 -0.70 3.55 11.46
CA ILE A 50 -0.59 2.37 12.33
C ILE A 50 0.88 1.94 12.48
N ILE A 51 1.65 1.89 11.38
CA ILE A 51 3.07 1.50 11.42
C ILE A 51 3.90 2.55 12.16
N GLY A 52 3.61 3.84 12.00
CA GLY A 52 4.31 4.92 12.71
C GLY A 52 4.15 4.85 14.23
N GLU A 53 2.94 4.51 14.71
CA GLU A 53 2.65 4.37 16.14
C GLU A 53 3.16 3.05 16.73
N ILE A 54 3.12 1.95 15.97
CA ILE A 54 3.52 0.61 16.44
C ILE A 54 5.02 0.35 16.30
N GLY A 55 5.65 0.88 15.24
CA GLY A 55 7.06 0.67 14.91
C GLY A 55 7.37 -0.63 14.15
N ILE A 56 8.54 -0.68 13.49
CA ILE A 56 8.94 -1.78 12.59
C ILE A 56 9.02 -3.19 13.21
N ALA A 57 9.13 -3.27 14.53
CA ALA A 57 9.22 -4.54 15.27
C ALA A 57 8.05 -4.75 16.25
N GLY A 58 7.05 -3.88 16.21
CA GLY A 58 5.99 -3.84 17.22
C GLY A 58 5.05 -5.05 17.20
N VAL A 59 5.00 -5.83 16.13
CA VAL A 59 4.12 -7.01 15.97
C VAL A 59 4.92 -8.28 15.63
N THR A 60 6.20 -8.33 16.02
CA THR A 60 7.11 -9.41 15.66
C THR A 60 6.59 -10.80 16.07
N TYR A 61 6.50 -11.72 15.09
CA TYR A 61 5.96 -13.08 15.22
C TYR A 61 4.47 -13.18 15.61
N LYS A 62 3.72 -12.08 15.59
CA LYS A 62 2.28 -12.08 15.88
C LYS A 62 1.46 -11.93 14.61
N THR A 63 0.20 -12.34 14.66
CA THR A 63 -0.80 -11.96 13.66
C THR A 63 -1.26 -10.54 13.96
N ALA A 64 -1.26 -9.66 12.95
CA ALA A 64 -1.96 -8.39 13.02
C ALA A 64 -3.38 -8.56 12.50
N GLU A 65 -4.36 -8.57 13.41
CA GLU A 65 -5.78 -8.66 13.05
C GLU A 65 -6.40 -7.27 13.04
N PHE A 66 -6.77 -6.80 11.84
CA PHE A 66 -7.40 -5.49 11.67
C PHE A 66 -8.92 -5.63 11.72
N CYS A 67 -9.58 -4.84 12.55
CA CYS A 67 -11.03 -4.84 12.74
C CYS A 67 -11.57 -3.42 13.02
N GLY A 68 -12.89 -3.31 13.20
CA GLY A 68 -13.58 -2.05 13.47
C GLY A 68 -14.32 -1.51 12.24
N ASP A 69 -15.23 -0.56 12.48
CA ASP A 69 -16.14 -0.03 11.47
C ASP A 69 -15.42 0.55 10.26
N THR A 70 -14.27 1.21 10.47
CA THR A 70 -13.47 1.75 9.37
C THR A 70 -12.98 0.62 8.45
N ILE A 71 -12.48 -0.48 9.02
CA ILE A 71 -11.94 -1.65 8.30
C ILE A 71 -13.03 -2.41 7.53
N ASP A 72 -14.23 -2.51 8.11
CA ASP A 72 -15.35 -3.19 7.48
C ASP A 72 -15.93 -2.44 6.28
N ASN A 73 -15.81 -1.11 6.28
CA ASN A 73 -16.20 -0.25 5.16
C ASN A 73 -15.15 -0.16 4.04
N LEU A 74 -13.94 -0.72 4.22
CA LEU A 74 -12.93 -0.74 3.17
C LEU A 74 -13.28 -1.71 2.04
N ASP A 75 -13.00 -1.29 0.81
CA ASP A 75 -13.06 -2.14 -0.36
C ASP A 75 -11.91 -3.16 -0.40
N VAL A 76 -11.97 -4.10 -1.35
CA VAL A 76 -10.98 -5.18 -1.46
C VAL A 76 -9.57 -4.63 -1.70
N GLU A 77 -9.45 -3.60 -2.55
CA GLU A 77 -8.15 -3.02 -2.92
C GLU A 77 -7.49 -2.34 -1.72
N SER A 78 -8.27 -1.61 -0.91
CA SER A 78 -7.80 -0.99 0.32
C SER A 78 -7.36 -2.00 1.38
N ARG A 79 -8.13 -3.08 1.55
CA ARG A 79 -7.78 -4.17 2.47
C ARG A 79 -6.48 -4.87 2.07
N MET A 80 -6.25 -5.05 0.78
CA MET A 80 -4.99 -5.57 0.25
C MET A 80 -3.81 -4.64 0.56
N THR A 81 -3.99 -3.32 0.46
CA THR A 81 -2.97 -2.32 0.80
C THR A 81 -2.54 -2.44 2.27
N MET A 82 -3.49 -2.50 3.20
CA MET A 82 -3.17 -2.63 4.62
C MET A 82 -2.48 -3.95 4.96
N THR A 83 -3.05 -5.07 4.51
CA THR A 83 -2.50 -6.40 4.80
C THR A 83 -1.15 -6.66 4.13
N ASN A 84 -0.87 -6.00 2.99
CA ASN A 84 0.45 -6.03 2.34
C ASN A 84 1.55 -5.44 3.24
N MET A 85 1.25 -4.35 3.96
CA MET A 85 2.24 -3.67 4.79
C MET A 85 2.30 -4.18 6.24
N ALA A 86 1.52 -5.20 6.60
CA ALA A 86 1.60 -5.78 7.95
C ALA A 86 3.00 -6.28 8.32
N ILE A 87 3.77 -6.76 7.34
CA ILE A 87 5.16 -7.18 7.55
C ILE A 87 6.09 -6.02 7.90
N GLU A 88 5.74 -4.78 7.53
CA GLU A 88 6.58 -3.61 7.80
C GLU A 88 6.54 -3.19 9.28
N MET A 89 5.62 -3.74 10.08
CA MET A 89 5.63 -3.68 11.56
C MET A 89 6.06 -5.00 12.22
N GLY A 90 6.65 -5.91 11.42
CA GLY A 90 7.17 -7.21 11.89
C GLY A 90 6.14 -8.34 11.98
N ALA A 91 4.89 -8.10 11.61
CA ALA A 91 3.83 -9.10 11.73
C ALA A 91 4.11 -10.34 10.88
N LYS A 92 3.77 -11.51 11.42
CA LYS A 92 3.86 -12.79 10.69
C LYS A 92 2.91 -12.83 9.49
N ASN A 93 1.75 -12.21 9.66
CA ASN A 93 0.74 -11.92 8.65
C ASN A 93 -0.18 -10.78 9.12
N GLY A 94 -0.79 -10.10 8.16
CA GLY A 94 -1.98 -9.28 8.39
C GLY A 94 -3.23 -10.06 8.02
N ILE A 95 -4.28 -9.95 8.81
CA ILE A 95 -5.56 -10.59 8.53
C ILE A 95 -6.73 -9.66 8.85
N MET A 96 -7.80 -9.83 8.09
CA MET A 96 -9.09 -9.17 8.27
C MET A 96 -10.16 -10.21 8.03
N GLU A 97 -11.22 -10.20 8.83
CA GLU A 97 -12.42 -10.98 8.53
C GLU A 97 -12.96 -10.61 7.14
N PRO A 98 -13.51 -11.55 6.36
CA PRO A 98 -14.08 -11.21 5.07
C PRO A 98 -15.35 -10.37 5.24
N ASN A 99 -15.35 -9.14 4.69
CA ASN A 99 -16.56 -8.34 4.52
C ASN A 99 -17.30 -8.74 3.23
N GLN A 100 -18.46 -8.13 2.99
CA GLN A 100 -19.30 -8.46 1.84
C GLN A 100 -18.56 -8.26 0.50
N SER A 101 -17.84 -7.15 0.32
CA SER A 101 -17.05 -6.89 -0.90
C SER A 101 -15.96 -7.94 -1.11
N THR A 102 -15.32 -8.43 -0.04
CA THR A 102 -14.33 -9.50 -0.13
C THR A 102 -14.96 -10.81 -0.60
N ILE A 103 -16.14 -11.14 -0.08
CA ILE A 103 -16.88 -12.35 -0.46
C ILE A 103 -17.27 -12.28 -1.95
N GLU A 104 -17.84 -11.15 -2.37
CA GLU A 104 -18.24 -10.91 -3.76
C GLU A 104 -17.05 -11.03 -4.72
N TYR A 105 -15.92 -10.38 -4.37
CA TYR A 105 -14.69 -10.47 -5.15
C TYR A 105 -14.21 -11.92 -5.31
N VAL A 106 -14.21 -12.71 -4.23
CA VAL A 106 -13.78 -14.12 -4.31
C VAL A 106 -14.76 -14.96 -5.13
N CYS A 107 -16.07 -14.75 -4.96
CA CYS A 107 -17.10 -15.43 -5.75
C CYS A 107 -16.95 -15.13 -7.24
N GLU A 108 -16.77 -13.87 -7.63
CA GLU A 108 -16.55 -13.45 -9.02
C GLU A 108 -15.30 -14.12 -9.62
N ARG A 109 -14.20 -14.16 -8.86
CA ARG A 109 -12.93 -14.73 -9.32
C ARG A 109 -12.92 -16.24 -9.44
N THR A 110 -13.73 -16.93 -8.63
CA THR A 110 -13.71 -18.40 -8.52
C THR A 110 -14.92 -19.08 -9.15
N GLY A 111 -15.98 -18.32 -9.47
CA GLY A 111 -17.28 -18.86 -9.89
C GLY A 111 -18.04 -19.57 -8.77
N LYS A 112 -17.55 -19.52 -7.52
CA LYS A 112 -18.20 -20.12 -6.36
C LYS A 112 -19.31 -19.20 -5.83
N THR A 113 -20.31 -19.79 -5.19
CA THR A 113 -21.29 -19.05 -4.39
C THR A 113 -20.79 -18.86 -2.95
N LYS A 114 -21.38 -17.92 -2.21
CA LYS A 114 -21.04 -17.64 -0.81
C LYS A 114 -21.08 -18.90 0.06
N ASP A 115 -22.09 -19.76 -0.11
CA ASP A 115 -22.28 -20.99 0.67
C ASP A 115 -21.21 -22.06 0.38
N GLN A 116 -20.49 -21.93 -0.74
CA GLN A 116 -19.37 -22.81 -1.09
C GLN A 116 -18.03 -22.31 -0.53
N LEU A 117 -18.01 -21.13 0.10
CA LEU A 117 -16.83 -20.59 0.75
C LEU A 117 -16.80 -21.01 2.23
N ASN A 118 -15.66 -21.54 2.68
CA ASN A 118 -15.43 -21.76 4.10
C ASN A 118 -15.03 -20.42 4.76
N ILE A 119 -16.04 -19.67 5.22
CA ILE A 119 -15.83 -18.38 5.87
C ILE A 119 -15.58 -18.63 7.35
N LEU A 120 -14.38 -18.26 7.81
CA LEU A 120 -13.98 -18.28 9.20
C LEU A 120 -13.93 -16.85 9.74
N LYS A 121 -14.34 -16.70 11.00
CA LYS A 121 -14.39 -15.46 11.77
C LYS A 121 -13.79 -15.73 13.15
N SER A 122 -13.35 -14.67 13.81
CA SER A 122 -12.90 -14.72 15.19
C SER A 122 -14.10 -14.92 16.10
N ASP A 123 -13.95 -15.76 17.13
CA ASP A 123 -14.99 -15.99 18.13
C ASP A 123 -15.10 -14.75 19.04
N GLU A 124 -16.30 -14.46 19.58
CA GLU A 124 -16.53 -13.28 20.43
C GLU A 124 -15.68 -13.28 21.72
N ASP A 125 -15.27 -14.46 22.20
CA ASP A 125 -14.43 -14.66 23.38
C ASP A 125 -12.94 -14.90 23.05
N SER A 126 -12.51 -14.53 21.84
CA SER A 126 -11.11 -14.60 21.42
C SER A 126 -10.21 -13.77 22.34
N VAL A 127 -9.09 -14.35 22.77
CA VAL A 127 -8.10 -13.68 23.63
C VAL A 127 -6.95 -13.16 22.76
N TYR A 128 -6.79 -11.84 22.75
CA TYR A 128 -5.66 -11.17 22.10
C TYR A 128 -4.55 -10.90 23.12
N GLU A 129 -3.29 -11.05 22.70
CA GLU A 129 -2.15 -10.74 23.57
C GLU A 129 -2.04 -9.22 23.80
N LYS A 130 -2.41 -8.43 22.79
CA LYS A 130 -2.45 -6.97 22.87
C LYS A 130 -3.53 -6.42 21.95
N GLU A 131 -4.13 -5.32 22.39
CA GLU A 131 -5.13 -4.57 21.62
C GLU A 131 -4.65 -3.14 21.43
N PHE A 132 -4.87 -2.60 20.23
CA PHE A 132 -4.61 -1.22 19.86
C PHE A 132 -5.90 -0.62 19.33
N LEU A 133 -6.18 0.63 19.71
CA LEU A 133 -7.31 1.40 19.24
C LEU A 133 -6.79 2.63 18.49
N PHE A 134 -7.21 2.78 17.25
CA PHE A 134 -6.89 3.91 16.39
C PHE A 134 -8.15 4.68 16.04
N ASN A 135 -8.16 5.98 16.29
CA ASN A 135 -9.18 6.88 15.76
C ASN A 135 -8.61 7.64 14.57
N VAL A 136 -9.30 7.56 13.42
CA VAL A 136 -8.86 8.17 12.16
C VAL A 136 -9.62 9.45 11.80
N ASP A 137 -10.51 9.91 12.68
CA ASP A 137 -11.17 11.20 12.53
C ASP A 137 -10.10 12.31 12.48
N ASP A 138 -10.28 13.25 11.54
CA ASP A 138 -9.35 14.38 11.33
C ASP A 138 -7.90 13.99 10.96
N MET A 139 -7.64 12.74 10.58
CA MET A 139 -6.32 12.30 10.14
C MET A 139 -5.92 12.97 8.82
N GLU A 140 -4.72 13.56 8.77
CA GLU A 140 -4.08 14.06 7.55
C GLU A 140 -3.47 12.92 6.72
N ALA A 141 -3.13 13.19 5.46
CA ALA A 141 -2.34 12.24 4.66
C ALA A 141 -1.01 11.95 5.36
N GLN A 142 -0.56 10.69 5.31
CA GLN A 142 0.59 10.22 6.08
C GLN A 142 1.76 9.92 5.15
N ILE A 143 2.95 10.39 5.53
CA ILE A 143 4.17 10.25 4.75
C ILE A 143 5.21 9.49 5.57
N ALA A 144 5.63 8.31 5.10
CA ALA A 144 6.77 7.61 5.67
C ALA A 144 8.06 8.23 5.13
N CYS A 145 8.81 8.88 6.00
CA CYS A 145 10.05 9.57 5.67
C CYS A 145 11.24 8.60 5.62
N PRO A 146 12.28 8.88 4.83
CA PRO A 146 13.48 8.07 4.81
C PRO A 146 14.12 7.93 6.22
N ASN A 147 14.78 6.82 6.55
CA ASN A 147 14.98 5.60 5.77
C ASN A 147 14.24 4.39 6.37
N ASP A 148 13.21 4.63 7.17
CA ASP A 148 12.46 3.59 7.86
C ASP A 148 10.95 3.82 7.69
N VAL A 149 10.20 2.74 7.56
CA VAL A 149 8.76 2.81 7.24
C VAL A 149 7.95 3.38 8.41
N ASP A 150 8.45 3.27 9.65
CA ASP A 150 7.83 3.80 10.86
C ASP A 150 8.18 5.26 11.17
N ASN A 151 9.05 5.90 10.39
CA ASN A 151 9.28 7.34 10.48
C ASN A 151 8.16 8.12 9.77
N VAL A 152 6.93 7.99 10.27
CA VAL A 152 5.73 8.55 9.66
C VAL A 152 5.43 9.93 10.21
N LYS A 153 5.14 10.87 9.30
CA LYS A 153 4.74 12.23 9.64
C LYS A 153 3.47 12.61 8.88
N PRO A 154 2.60 13.45 9.47
CA PRO A 154 1.56 14.14 8.72
C PRO A 154 2.17 14.92 7.55
N LEU A 155 1.47 14.95 6.42
CA LEU A 155 1.92 15.61 5.19
C LEU A 155 2.34 17.07 5.45
N SER A 156 1.59 17.80 6.28
CA SER A 156 1.89 19.20 6.62
C SER A 156 3.29 19.43 7.18
N GLN A 157 3.93 18.44 7.81
CA GLN A 157 5.27 18.57 8.37
C GLN A 157 6.40 18.38 7.36
N VAL A 158 6.09 17.81 6.19
CA VAL A 158 7.08 17.50 5.15
C VAL A 158 6.75 18.15 3.81
N ALA A 159 5.66 18.92 3.75
CA ALA A 159 5.29 19.72 2.60
C ALA A 159 6.45 20.65 2.18
N GLY A 160 6.65 20.80 0.87
CA GLY A 160 7.76 21.59 0.33
C GLY A 160 9.09 20.83 0.19
N THR A 161 9.16 19.55 0.60
CA THR A 161 10.34 18.72 0.37
C THR A 161 10.50 18.43 -1.13
N HIS A 162 11.63 18.83 -1.73
CA HIS A 162 11.94 18.60 -3.14
C HIS A 162 11.86 17.11 -3.52
N ILE A 163 11.40 16.82 -4.74
CA ILE A 163 11.45 15.49 -5.33
C ILE A 163 12.02 15.53 -6.76
N ASP A 164 12.71 14.48 -7.15
CA ASP A 164 13.22 14.24 -8.51
C ASP A 164 12.36 13.20 -9.25
N GLN A 165 11.70 12.30 -8.49
CA GLN A 165 10.90 11.21 -9.04
C GLN A 165 9.61 10.96 -8.26
N GLY A 166 8.48 10.90 -8.97
CA GLY A 166 7.24 10.31 -8.48
C GLY A 166 7.10 8.86 -8.97
N PHE A 167 6.70 7.94 -8.11
CA PHE A 167 6.40 6.56 -8.51
C PHE A 167 5.03 6.09 -8.01
N ILE A 168 4.14 5.74 -8.93
CA ILE A 168 2.80 5.20 -8.65
C ILE A 168 2.69 3.80 -9.22
N GLY A 169 2.49 2.82 -8.36
CA GLY A 169 2.45 1.41 -8.75
C GLY A 169 3.12 0.54 -7.71
N SER A 170 2.98 -0.78 -7.84
CA SER A 170 3.44 -1.85 -6.93
C SER A 170 2.30 -2.80 -6.58
N CYS A 171 2.62 -3.87 -5.86
CA CYS A 171 1.68 -4.69 -5.13
C CYS A 171 0.88 -3.92 -4.05
N THR A 172 1.39 -2.77 -3.59
CA THR A 172 0.77 -1.96 -2.52
C THR A 172 -0.26 -0.97 -3.07
N ASN A 173 0.08 -0.13 -4.04
CA ASN A 173 -0.82 0.90 -4.57
C ASN A 173 -0.65 1.06 -6.09
N GLY A 174 -1.03 0.03 -6.85
CA GLY A 174 -1.06 0.02 -8.31
C GLY A 174 -2.35 -0.59 -8.88
N ARG A 175 -3.38 -0.72 -8.05
CA ARG A 175 -4.69 -1.26 -8.43
C ARG A 175 -5.56 -0.16 -9.05
N LEU A 176 -6.80 -0.48 -9.44
CA LEU A 176 -7.60 0.43 -10.25
C LEU A 176 -7.99 1.70 -9.49
N SER A 177 -8.31 1.58 -8.20
CA SER A 177 -8.61 2.72 -7.31
C SER A 177 -7.42 3.66 -7.17
N ASP A 178 -6.20 3.13 -7.01
CA ASP A 178 -4.97 3.92 -6.92
C ASP A 178 -4.73 4.72 -8.22
N LEU A 179 -4.91 4.07 -9.37
CA LEU A 179 -4.77 4.72 -10.68
C LEU A 179 -5.86 5.76 -10.92
N ALA A 180 -7.09 5.50 -10.47
CA ALA A 180 -8.18 6.47 -10.56
C ALA A 180 -7.87 7.73 -9.71
N GLN A 181 -7.32 7.55 -8.51
CA GLN A 181 -6.90 8.66 -7.65
C GLN A 181 -5.82 9.51 -8.34
N ALA A 182 -4.79 8.86 -8.89
CA ALA A 182 -3.74 9.54 -9.62
C ALA A 182 -4.27 10.27 -10.86
N ALA A 183 -5.18 9.64 -11.61
CA ALA A 183 -5.74 10.20 -12.84
C ALA A 183 -6.57 11.45 -12.55
N ALA A 184 -7.39 11.43 -11.50
CA ALA A 184 -8.19 12.60 -11.08
C ALA A 184 -7.30 13.80 -10.72
N VAL A 185 -6.14 13.54 -10.10
CA VAL A 185 -5.17 14.60 -9.76
C VAL A 185 -4.48 15.14 -11.02
N LEU A 186 -4.06 14.27 -11.93
CA LEU A 186 -3.29 14.61 -13.13
C LEU A 186 -4.13 15.19 -14.29
N GLU A 187 -5.45 15.00 -14.27
CA GLU A 187 -6.32 15.43 -15.36
C GLU A 187 -6.20 16.94 -15.64
N GLY A 188 -5.88 17.28 -16.90
CA GLY A 188 -5.70 18.65 -17.36
C GLY A 188 -4.42 19.35 -16.87
N LYS A 189 -3.52 18.63 -16.18
CA LYS A 189 -2.27 19.18 -15.63
C LYS A 189 -1.04 18.57 -16.32
N GLN A 190 0.13 19.06 -15.97
CA GLN A 190 1.43 18.57 -16.46
C GLN A 190 2.33 18.26 -15.26
N VAL A 191 3.10 17.18 -15.37
CA VAL A 191 4.20 16.88 -14.45
C VAL A 191 5.27 17.97 -14.56
N HIS A 192 5.88 18.33 -13.44
CA HIS A 192 6.94 19.33 -13.39
C HIS A 192 8.12 18.94 -14.30
N ASP A 193 8.72 19.89 -15.02
CA ASP A 193 9.77 19.63 -16.03
C ASP A 193 10.99 18.89 -15.45
N ASP A 194 11.32 19.14 -14.19
CA ASP A 194 12.44 18.50 -13.48
C ASP A 194 12.05 17.18 -12.77
N VAL A 195 10.79 16.76 -12.81
CA VAL A 195 10.32 15.54 -12.15
C VAL A 195 9.97 14.48 -13.17
N ARG A 196 10.43 13.25 -12.91
CA ARG A 196 9.95 12.08 -13.65
C ARG A 196 8.84 11.36 -12.88
N LEU A 197 7.64 11.31 -13.44
CA LEU A 197 6.54 10.51 -12.91
C LEU A 197 6.47 9.17 -13.64
N ILE A 198 6.61 8.07 -12.89
CA ILE A 198 6.54 6.71 -13.42
C ILE A 198 5.31 6.01 -12.86
N ILE A 199 4.49 5.44 -13.74
CA ILE A 199 3.24 4.77 -13.38
C ILE A 199 3.25 3.32 -13.88
N ILE A 200 3.10 2.36 -12.96
CA ILE A 200 3.11 0.93 -13.25
C ILE A 200 1.85 0.25 -12.68
N PRO A 201 0.85 -0.06 -13.51
CA PRO A 201 -0.32 -0.84 -13.09
C PRO A 201 0.08 -2.21 -12.53
N ALA A 202 -0.59 -2.65 -11.46
CA ALA A 202 -0.21 -3.83 -10.68
C ALA A 202 -0.34 -5.16 -11.46
N SER A 203 -1.18 -5.20 -12.50
CA SER A 203 -1.37 -6.39 -13.32
C SER A 203 -1.81 -6.04 -14.73
N LYS A 204 -1.75 -7.02 -15.64
CA LYS A 204 -2.27 -6.88 -17.02
C LYS A 204 -3.75 -6.48 -17.04
N GLU A 205 -4.54 -7.07 -16.15
CA GLU A 205 -5.98 -6.80 -16.08
C GLU A 205 -6.25 -5.36 -15.62
N ILE A 206 -5.54 -4.90 -14.58
CA ILE A 206 -5.66 -3.52 -14.10
C ILE A 206 -5.20 -2.54 -15.18
N TYR A 207 -4.10 -2.85 -15.87
CA TYR A 207 -3.64 -2.04 -16.99
C TYR A 207 -4.74 -1.90 -18.05
N GLN A 208 -5.34 -3.01 -18.49
CA GLN A 208 -6.39 -2.99 -19.50
C GLN A 208 -7.60 -2.16 -19.05
N LYS A 209 -8.07 -2.38 -17.82
CA LYS A 209 -9.18 -1.60 -17.24
C LYS A 209 -8.86 -0.09 -17.18
N ALA A 210 -7.66 0.26 -16.75
CA ALA A 210 -7.21 1.66 -16.71
C ALA A 210 -7.10 2.28 -18.11
N MET A 211 -6.77 1.47 -19.13
CA MET A 211 -6.76 1.91 -20.53
C MET A 211 -8.17 2.18 -21.04
N ASP A 212 -9.09 1.26 -20.79
CA ASP A 212 -10.49 1.36 -21.21
C ASP A 212 -11.21 2.55 -20.55
N LEU A 213 -10.84 2.88 -19.30
CA LEU A 213 -11.33 4.04 -18.56
C LEU A 213 -10.62 5.36 -18.93
N GLY A 214 -9.59 5.32 -19.79
CA GLY A 214 -8.86 6.51 -20.23
C GLY A 214 -7.77 7.01 -19.28
N TYR A 215 -7.56 6.37 -18.11
CA TYR A 215 -6.52 6.78 -17.15
C TYR A 215 -5.12 6.75 -17.75
N ILE A 216 -4.82 5.74 -18.58
CA ILE A 216 -3.54 5.65 -19.27
C ILE A 216 -3.33 6.86 -20.19
N LYS A 217 -4.38 7.31 -20.88
CA LYS A 217 -4.30 8.53 -21.71
C LYS A 217 -4.03 9.75 -20.84
N THR A 218 -4.76 9.92 -19.73
CA THR A 218 -4.55 11.01 -18.78
C THR A 218 -3.10 11.06 -18.28
N PHE A 219 -2.51 9.92 -17.97
CA PHE A 219 -1.11 9.84 -17.53
C PHE A 219 -0.13 10.29 -18.62
N LEU A 220 -0.32 9.81 -19.85
CA LEU A 220 0.52 10.19 -20.98
C LEU A 220 0.38 11.68 -21.33
N ASP A 221 -0.86 12.18 -21.33
CA ASP A 221 -1.15 13.60 -21.58
C ASP A 221 -0.47 14.50 -20.54
N ALA A 222 -0.39 14.06 -19.28
CA ALA A 222 0.29 14.78 -18.20
C ALA A 222 1.82 14.69 -18.24
N GLY A 223 2.39 13.93 -19.18
CA GLY A 223 3.84 13.73 -19.30
C GLY A 223 4.41 12.59 -18.44
N ALA A 224 3.56 11.74 -17.85
CA ALA A 224 4.01 10.58 -17.08
C ALA A 224 4.49 9.43 -17.99
N MET A 225 5.44 8.65 -17.50
CA MET A 225 5.90 7.43 -18.14
C MET A 225 5.13 6.23 -17.61
N VAL A 226 4.32 5.61 -18.47
CA VAL A 226 3.59 4.38 -18.13
C VAL A 226 4.38 3.16 -18.59
N SER A 227 4.62 2.19 -17.68
CA SER A 227 5.35 0.95 -17.99
C SER A 227 4.49 -0.30 -17.80
N ASN A 228 4.94 -1.42 -18.38
CA ASN A 228 4.24 -2.70 -18.27
C ASN A 228 4.18 -3.18 -16.81
N PRO A 229 3.15 -3.97 -16.44
CA PRO A 229 3.00 -4.46 -15.07
C PRO A 229 4.26 -5.16 -14.56
N GLY A 230 4.68 -4.79 -13.35
CA GLY A 230 5.91 -5.26 -12.73
C GLY A 230 6.12 -4.65 -11.34
N CYS A 231 7.27 -4.96 -10.73
CA CYS A 231 7.64 -4.48 -9.39
C CYS A 231 8.71 -3.37 -9.41
N GLY A 232 9.13 -2.87 -10.57
CA GLY A 232 10.18 -1.86 -10.63
C GLY A 232 9.70 -0.49 -10.11
N PRO A 233 10.49 0.30 -9.36
CA PRO A 233 11.87 0.05 -8.90
C PRO A 233 11.95 -0.54 -7.48
N CYS A 234 10.99 -1.35 -7.02
CA CYS A 234 10.87 -1.79 -5.61
C CYS A 234 12.12 -2.46 -5.02
N LEU A 235 12.98 -3.07 -5.83
CA LEU A 235 14.21 -3.77 -5.40
C LEU A 235 15.46 -3.19 -6.07
N GLY A 236 15.42 -1.92 -6.47
CA GLY A 236 16.49 -1.27 -7.23
C GLY A 236 16.64 -1.82 -8.66
N GLY A 237 15.61 -2.48 -9.17
CA GLY A 237 15.61 -3.07 -10.51
C GLY A 237 14.47 -2.55 -11.36
N HIS A 238 14.77 -2.31 -12.65
CA HIS A 238 13.81 -2.00 -13.73
C HIS A 238 13.03 -0.68 -13.55
N MET A 239 13.22 0.27 -14.47
CA MET A 239 12.50 1.56 -14.56
C MET A 239 12.52 2.43 -13.29
N GLY A 240 13.09 3.64 -13.38
CA GLY A 240 13.07 4.59 -12.26
C GLY A 240 14.04 4.26 -11.12
N VAL A 241 15.17 3.63 -11.45
CA VAL A 241 16.28 3.44 -10.50
C VAL A 241 16.81 4.81 -10.09
N LEU A 242 16.96 5.03 -8.79
CA LEU A 242 17.45 6.29 -8.25
C LEU A 242 18.98 6.38 -8.30
N SER A 243 19.46 7.56 -8.66
CA SER A 243 20.87 7.97 -8.62
C SER A 243 21.23 8.58 -7.26
N GLU A 244 22.51 8.81 -7.03
CA GLU A 244 23.01 9.48 -5.83
C GLU A 244 22.35 10.86 -5.65
N GLY A 245 21.85 11.13 -4.43
CA GLY A 245 21.24 12.40 -4.05
C GLY A 245 19.79 12.60 -4.51
N GLU A 246 19.25 11.73 -5.36
CA GLU A 246 17.86 11.85 -5.82
C GLU A 246 16.87 11.51 -4.71
N THR A 247 15.76 12.24 -4.70
CA THR A 247 14.64 12.05 -3.80
C THR A 247 13.42 11.58 -4.57
N SER A 248 12.82 10.46 -4.15
CA SER A 248 11.58 9.96 -4.71
C SER A 248 10.45 10.00 -3.70
N ILE A 249 9.24 10.32 -4.16
CA ILE A 249 8.00 10.01 -3.45
C ILE A 249 7.29 8.85 -4.16
N SER A 250 6.87 7.84 -3.40
CA SER A 250 6.51 6.54 -3.94
C SER A 250 5.26 5.95 -3.28
N SER A 251 4.42 5.27 -4.05
CA SER A 251 3.29 4.49 -3.53
C SER A 251 3.65 3.02 -3.20
N THR A 252 4.94 2.70 -3.14
CA THR A 252 5.43 1.38 -2.66
C THR A 252 5.35 1.24 -1.14
N ASN A 253 5.73 0.07 -0.61
CA ASN A 253 5.71 -0.25 0.81
C ASN A 253 7.02 -0.03 1.56
N ARG A 254 8.16 0.22 0.89
CA ARG A 254 9.48 0.23 1.53
C ARG A 254 10.35 1.39 1.07
N ASN A 255 11.03 2.01 2.02
CA ASN A 255 11.93 3.15 1.81
C ASN A 255 13.32 2.99 2.44
N PHE A 256 13.75 1.75 2.72
CA PHE A 256 15.07 1.48 3.26
C PHE A 256 16.20 2.05 2.40
N LYS A 257 17.35 2.31 3.00
CA LYS A 257 18.54 2.81 2.30
C LYS A 257 18.88 1.91 1.11
N GLY A 258 19.00 2.49 -0.09
CA GLY A 258 19.32 1.77 -1.33
C GLY A 258 18.18 0.90 -1.88
N ARG A 259 16.94 1.10 -1.41
CA ARG A 259 15.80 0.27 -1.81
C ARG A 259 15.44 0.41 -3.28
N MET A 260 15.56 1.62 -3.83
CA MET A 260 15.18 1.94 -5.22
C MET A 260 16.37 2.24 -6.12
N GLY A 261 17.60 2.00 -5.67
CA GLY A 261 18.81 2.34 -6.43
C GLY A 261 19.95 2.70 -5.49
N ASP A 262 20.54 3.86 -5.71
CA ASP A 262 21.72 4.30 -4.98
C ASP A 262 21.45 4.43 -3.46
N PRO A 263 22.36 3.96 -2.58
CA PRO A 263 22.22 4.10 -1.12
C PRO A 263 22.15 5.56 -0.61
N ASN A 264 22.60 6.54 -1.38
CA ASN A 264 22.52 7.97 -1.05
C ASN A 264 21.26 8.63 -1.63
N SER A 265 20.35 7.86 -2.25
CA SER A 265 19.00 8.33 -2.61
C SER A 265 18.06 8.28 -1.40
N SER A 266 16.98 9.06 -1.47
CA SER A 266 15.94 9.14 -0.45
C SER A 266 14.58 8.73 -1.01
N VAL A 267 13.79 7.98 -0.23
CA VAL A 267 12.45 7.55 -0.62
C VAL A 267 11.43 7.92 0.44
N TYR A 268 10.40 8.66 0.05
CA TYR A 268 9.21 8.95 0.84
C TYR A 268 8.08 8.02 0.38
N LEU A 269 7.29 7.48 1.31
CA LEU A 269 6.10 6.69 0.97
C LEU A 269 4.83 7.49 1.20
N ALA A 270 3.92 7.47 0.23
CA ALA A 270 2.65 8.17 0.31
C ALA A 270 1.55 7.44 -0.50
N ASN A 271 0.30 7.90 -0.40
CA ASN A 271 -0.77 7.45 -1.28
C ASN A 271 -0.60 7.97 -2.72
N ALA A 272 -1.34 7.40 -3.68
CA ALA A 272 -1.18 7.71 -5.10
C ALA A 272 -1.55 9.16 -5.45
N GLY A 273 -2.55 9.73 -4.78
CA GLY A 273 -2.96 11.12 -4.95
C GLY A 273 -1.86 12.10 -4.56
N VAL A 274 -1.24 11.91 -3.39
CA VAL A 274 -0.13 12.74 -2.91
C VAL A 274 1.08 12.61 -3.83
N VAL A 275 1.42 11.41 -4.30
CA VAL A 275 2.52 11.23 -5.28
C VAL A 275 2.23 12.00 -6.56
N ALA A 276 1.01 11.92 -7.10
CA ALA A 276 0.61 12.63 -8.31
C ALA A 276 0.68 14.16 -8.13
N ALA A 277 0.18 14.68 -7.00
CA ALA A 277 0.22 16.10 -6.70
C ALA A 277 1.64 16.61 -6.55
N SER A 278 2.47 15.84 -5.86
CA SER A 278 3.89 16.18 -5.67
C SER A 278 4.64 16.20 -7.00
N ALA A 279 4.33 15.28 -7.92
CA ALA A 279 4.94 15.22 -9.24
C ALA A 279 4.58 16.43 -10.13
N ILE A 280 3.38 16.99 -9.97
CA ILE A 280 3.00 18.25 -10.65
C ILE A 280 3.77 19.44 -10.08
N ARG A 281 4.03 19.45 -8.76
CA ARG A 281 4.61 20.61 -8.07
C ARG A 281 6.14 20.64 -8.02
N GLY A 282 6.81 19.49 -8.12
CA GLY A 282 8.27 19.41 -7.91
C GLY A 282 8.69 19.17 -6.46
N PHE A 283 7.73 19.11 -5.54
CA PHE A 283 7.95 18.90 -4.12
C PHE A 283 6.73 18.24 -3.48
N ILE A 284 6.88 17.66 -2.28
CA ILE A 284 5.78 17.01 -1.54
C ILE A 284 4.65 18.02 -1.29
N GLU A 285 3.46 17.76 -1.82
CA GLU A 285 2.30 18.65 -1.73
C GLU A 285 0.98 17.88 -1.55
N ASN A 286 0.02 18.51 -0.88
CA ASN A 286 -1.34 18.02 -0.75
C ASN A 286 -2.12 18.19 -2.08
N PRO A 287 -2.81 17.15 -2.59
CA PRO A 287 -3.70 17.28 -3.74
C PRO A 287 -4.70 18.44 -3.70
N ASP A 288 -5.17 18.83 -2.52
CA ASP A 288 -6.12 19.93 -2.33
C ASP A 288 -5.53 21.32 -2.64
N ASN A 289 -4.21 21.44 -2.74
CA ASN A 289 -3.49 22.67 -3.01
C ASN A 289 -3.16 22.87 -4.50
N LEU A 290 -3.73 22.08 -5.43
CA LEU A 290 -3.41 22.14 -6.87
C LEU A 290 -4.24 23.16 -7.66
#